data_AF-A0A958KM39-F1
#
_entry.id   AF-A0A958KM39-F1
#
_cell.length_a   1.000
_cell.length_b   1.000
_cell.length_c   1.000
_cell.angle_alpha   90.00
_cell.angle_beta   90.00
_cell.angle_gamma   90.00
#
_symmetry.space_group_name_H-M   'P 1'
#
loop_
_entity.id
_entity.type
_entity.pdbx_description
1 polymer ?
#
loop_
_entity_poly.entity_id
_entity_poly.type
_entity_poly.pdbx_seq_one_letter_code
_entity_poly.pdbx_strand_id
1 'polypeptide(L)' 'MSLLEIVLYPDPILREKCEPVTEITDEIRALIDDMTQTMYDAPG' A
#
# COMPACT_ATOMS: atom_id res chain seq x y z
N MET A 1 7.24 9.83 2.30
CA MET A 1 6.78 10.29 0.98
C MET A 1 7.72 9.75 -0.08
N SER A 2 7.49 8.49 -0.42
CA SER A 2 8.14 7.72 -1.49
C SER A 2 7.08 7.04 -2.34
N LEU A 3 7.33 6.90 -3.65
CA LEU A 3 6.49 6.08 -4.53
C LEU A 3 6.78 4.60 -4.29
N LEU A 4 5.71 3.82 -4.14
CA LEU A 4 5.76 2.37 -3.96
C LEU A 4 5.63 1.67 -5.31
N GLU A 5 6.21 0.47 -5.44
CA GLU A 5 6.04 -0.36 -6.61
C GLU A 5 4.64 -1.02 -6.60
N ILE A 6 3.87 -0.85 -7.67
CA ILE A 6 2.56 -1.51 -7.81
C ILE A 6 2.77 -2.93 -8.32
N VAL A 7 2.38 -3.91 -7.50
CA VAL A 7 2.40 -5.32 -7.87
C VAL A 7 1.28 -5.60 -8.88
N LEU A 8 1.63 -6.24 -10.00
CA LEU A 8 0.71 -6.55 -11.09
C LEU A 8 0.31 -8.03 -11.11
N TYR A 9 -0.89 -8.33 -11.62
CA TYR A 9 -1.32 -9.72 -11.87
C TYR A 9 -0.32 -10.43 -12.80
N PRO A 10 0.06 -11.70 -12.54
CA PRO A 10 -0.58 -12.68 -11.68
C PRO A 10 0.10 -12.95 -10.32
N ASP A 11 0.79 -11.96 -9.73
CA ASP A 11 1.53 -12.18 -8.48
C ASP A 11 0.63 -12.81 -7.37
N PRO A 12 1.06 -13.92 -6.74
CA PRO A 12 0.28 -14.60 -5.71
C PRO A 12 -0.04 -13.72 -4.49
N ILE A 13 0.77 -12.71 -4.19
CA ILE A 13 0.53 -11.79 -3.05
C ILE A 13 -0.83 -11.09 -3.17
N LEU A 14 -1.29 -10.85 -4.40
CA LEU A 14 -2.59 -10.22 -4.68
C LEU A 14 -3.79 -11.10 -4.27
N ARG A 15 -3.56 -12.36 -3.92
CA ARG A 15 -4.60 -13.31 -3.46
C ARG A 15 -4.49 -13.65 -1.98
N GLU A 16 -3.43 -13.19 -1.30
CA GLU A 16 -3.25 -13.44 0.12
C GLU A 16 -4.19 -12.55 0.95
N LYS A 17 -4.76 -13.12 2.01
CA LYS A 17 -5.63 -12.37 2.91
C LYS A 17 -4.78 -11.57 3.88
N CYS A 18 -4.93 -10.25 3.86
CA CYS A 18 -4.24 -9.39 4.82
C CYS A 18 -4.69 -9.65 6.26
N GLU A 19 -3.75 -9.50 7.19
CA GLU A 19 -4.03 -9.48 8.63
C GLU A 19 -4.67 -8.15 9.05
N PRO A 20 -5.52 -8.15 10.10
CA PRO A 20 -6.10 -6.91 10.61
C PRO A 20 -5.05 -6.03 11.28
N VAL A 21 -5.07 -4.74 10.97
CA VAL A 21 -4.27 -3.74 11.69
C VAL A 21 -4.92 -3.47 13.04
N THR A 22 -4.20 -3.71 14.14
CA THR A 22 -4.72 -3.55 15.52
C THR A 22 -4.47 -2.16 16.11
N GLU A 23 -3.48 -1.44 15.62
CA GLU A 23 -3.10 -0.11 16.10
C GLU A 23 -2.58 0.77 14.94
N ILE A 24 -2.96 2.05 14.95
CA ILE A 24 -2.48 3.02 13.97
C ILE A 24 -1.27 3.76 14.53
N THR A 25 -0.09 3.22 14.23
CA THR A 25 1.21 3.81 14.56
C THR A 25 1.61 4.89 13.56
N ASP A 26 2.68 5.63 13.85
CA ASP A 26 3.22 6.63 12.92
C ASP A 26 3.77 6.00 11.64
N GLU A 27 4.26 4.75 11.70
CA GLU A 27 4.67 3.98 10.53
C GLU A 27 3.48 3.67 9.61
N ILE A 28 2.33 3.29 10.17
CA ILE A 28 1.10 3.06 9.40
C ILE A 28 0.61 4.37 8.76
N ARG A 29 0.72 5.51 9.46
CA ARG A 29 0.40 6.81 8.87
C ARG A 29 1.32 7.13 7.68
N ALA A 30 2.63 6.92 7.85
CA ALA A 30 3.59 7.13 6.76
C ALA A 30 3.32 6.21 5.56
N LEU A 31 2.94 4.95 5.80
CA LEU A 31 2.54 4.01 4.75
C LEU A 31 1.29 4.50 3.99
N ILE A 32 0.28 5.03 4.70
CA ILE A 32 -0.92 5.60 4.07
C ILE A 32 -0.56 6.77 3.15
N ASP A 33 0.34 7.66 3.60
CA ASP A 33 0.80 8.80 2.80
C ASP A 33 1.50 8.34 1.52
N ASP A 34 2.38 7.34 1.62
CA ASP A 34 3.11 6.77 0.48
C ASP A 34 2.17 6.03 -0.50
N MET A 35 1.20 5.26 0.01
CA MET A 35 0.19 4.58 -0.81
C MET A 35 -0.70 5.57 -1.55
N THR A 36 -1.15 6.63 -0.87
CA THR A 36 -2.02 7.66 -1.44
C THR A 36 -1.29 8.43 -2.55
N GLN A 37 -0.01 8.75 -2.34
CA GLN A 37 0.80 9.39 -3.37
C GLN A 37 1.00 8.49 -4.59
N THR A 38 1.25 7.19 -4.36
CA THR A 38 1.43 6.19 -5.43
C THR A 38 0.15 6.03 -6.26
N MET A 39 -1.01 6.00 -5.61
CA MET A 39 -2.34 5.96 -6.25
C MET A 39 -2.56 7.14 -7.21
N TYR A 40 -2.27 8.37 -6.75
CA TYR A 40 -2.41 9.56 -7.59
C TYR A 40 -1.43 9.63 -8.76
N ASP A 41 -0.22 9.08 -8.60
CA ASP A 41 0.78 9.00 -9.67
C ASP A 41 0.44 7.95 -10.74
N ALA A 42 -0.24 6.86 -10.35
CA ALA A 42 -0.66 5.75 -11.20
C ALA A 42 -2.02 5.93 -11.91
N PRO A 43 -2.40 7.19 -12.17
CA PRO A 43 -3.79 7.70 -12.30
C PRO A 43 -4.93 6.76 -11.87
N GLY A 44 -4.92 6.25 -10.62
CA GLY A 44 -5.99 5.36 -10.12
C GLY A 44 -5.92 5.15 -8.63
#